data_AF-A0A6M1ZSL8-F1
#
_entry.id   AF-A0A6M1ZSL8-F1
#
_cell.length_a   1.000
_cell.length_b   1.000
_cell.length_c   1.000
_cell.angle_alpha   90.00
_cell.angle_beta   90.00
_cell.angle_gamma   90.00
#
_symmetry.space_group_name_H-M   'P 1'
#
loop_
_entity.id
_entity.type
_entity.pdbx_description
1 polymer ?
#
loop_
_entity_poly.entity_id
_entity_poly.type
_entity_poly.pdbx_seq_one_letter_code
_entity_poly.pdbx_strand_id
1 'polypeptide(L)'
;MHRVVALFGEAEKGEFKNGYLCRSMADLSEHLGEPPSEDAKGLSFAIQALLYQHTVLFFRVHEEGFSDQDYLEGFDLLNQKEKIPSLTALCLPGVGSSEIIDATTPICATHRSFLILTEKDLYDYLTFRN
;
A
#
# COMPACT_ATOMS: atom_id res chain seq x y z
N MET A 1 5.42 -12.76 15.90
CA MET A 1 5.33 -12.93 14.43
C MET A 1 5.29 -11.55 13.82
N HIS A 2 6.24 -11.21 12.94
CA HIS A 2 6.24 -9.90 12.27
C HIS A 2 5.17 -9.92 11.17
N ARG A 3 4.11 -9.14 11.37
CA ARG A 3 3.03 -8.98 10.39
C ARG A 3 3.39 -7.82 9.48
N VAL A 4 3.48 -8.08 8.19
CA VAL A 4 3.79 -7.06 7.18
C VAL A 4 2.50 -6.50 6.62
N VAL A 5 2.40 -5.18 6.56
CA VAL A 5 1.34 -4.45 5.86
C VAL A 5 1.99 -3.81 4.65
N ALA A 6 1.56 -4.20 3.45
CA ALA A 6 1.95 -3.48 2.24
C ALA A 6 1.09 -2.23 2.09
N LEU A 7 1.72 -1.10 1.84
CA LEU A 7 1.08 0.20 1.74
C LEU A 7 1.54 0.89 0.47
N PHE A 8 0.60 1.47 -0.25
CA PHE A 8 0.86 2.25 -1.45
C PHE A 8 0.46 3.68 -1.17
N GLY A 9 1.37 4.62 -1.43
CA GLY A 9 1.13 6.01 -1.06
C GLY A 9 2.11 6.98 -1.67
N GLU A 10 1.71 8.24 -1.65
CA GLU A 10 2.57 9.35 -2.04
C GLU A 10 3.56 9.65 -0.91
N ALA A 11 4.79 9.98 -1.31
CA ALA A 11 5.87 10.35 -0.42
C ALA A 11 6.83 11.30 -1.14
N GLU A 12 7.53 12.14 -0.39
CA GLU A 12 8.55 13.05 -0.89
C GLU A 12 9.76 12.29 -1.44
N LYS A 13 10.21 11.27 -0.71
CA LYS A 13 11.40 10.46 -1.00
C LYS A 13 11.03 9.01 -1.35
N GLY A 14 12.05 8.25 -1.74
CA GLY A 14 11.91 6.86 -2.16
C GLY A 14 11.83 6.74 -3.67
N GLU A 15 12.42 5.69 -4.20
CA GLU A 15 12.37 5.35 -5.61
C GLU A 15 11.04 4.65 -5.92
N PHE A 16 10.45 4.99 -7.06
CA PHE A 16 9.33 4.23 -7.61
C PHE A 16 9.76 2.80 -7.91
N LYS A 17 8.80 1.89 -7.98
CA LYS A 17 9.02 0.47 -8.31
C LYS A 17 9.83 -0.32 -7.27
N ASN A 18 10.16 0.30 -6.14
CA ASN A 18 10.88 -0.29 -5.03
C ASN A 18 10.02 -0.31 -3.77
N GLY A 19 10.09 -1.42 -3.02
CA GLY A 19 9.40 -1.58 -1.74
C GLY A 19 10.34 -1.29 -0.56
N TYR A 20 9.97 -0.32 0.27
CA TYR A 20 10.75 0.09 1.45
C TYR A 20 10.21 -0.58 2.72
N LEU A 21 11.03 -1.42 3.33
CA LEU A 21 10.65 -2.12 4.55
C LEU A 21 10.95 -1.26 5.79
N CYS A 22 9.90 -0.72 6.41
CA CYS A 22 9.98 0.12 7.58
C CYS A 22 9.49 -0.62 8.83
N ARG A 23 10.31 -0.65 9.88
CA ARG A 23 9.99 -1.22 11.20
C ARG A 23 9.85 -0.16 12.29
N SER A 24 10.20 1.08 11.98
CA SER A 24 10.16 2.20 12.90
C SER A 24 9.78 3.50 12.18
N MET A 25 9.40 4.52 12.97
CA MET A 25 9.17 5.87 12.46
C MET A 25 10.44 6.49 11.86
N ALA A 26 11.62 6.11 12.36
CA ALA A 26 12.90 6.59 11.82
C ALA A 26 13.12 6.04 10.41
N ASP A 27 12.88 4.74 10.19
CA ASP A 27 12.96 4.12 8.86
C ASP A 27 12.03 4.82 7.85
N LEU A 28 10.82 5.16 8.29
CA LEU A 28 9.84 5.85 7.45
C LEU A 28 10.34 7.24 7.05
N SER A 29 10.84 8.03 8.01
CA SER A 29 11.36 9.37 7.76
C SER A 29 12.63 9.38 6.89
N GLU A 30 13.52 8.39 7.11
CA GLU A 30 14.76 8.25 6.33
C GLU A 30 14.47 7.89 4.87
N HIS A 31 13.59 6.93 4.63
CA HIS A 31 13.32 6.43 3.29
C HIS A 31 12.29 7.25 2.50
N LEU A 32 11.26 7.80 3.16
CA LEU A 32 10.06 8.32 2.50
C LEU A 32 9.84 9.83 2.71
N GLY A 33 10.41 10.42 3.75
CA GLY A 33 10.24 11.85 4.03
C GLY A 33 8.80 12.20 4.42
N GLU A 34 8.30 13.32 3.90
CA GLU A 34 6.96 13.85 4.20
C GLU A 34 5.95 13.54 3.07
N PRO A 35 4.63 13.58 3.33
CA PRO A 35 3.63 13.50 2.27
C PRO A 35 3.65 14.78 1.42
N PRO A 36 3.56 14.69 0.08
CA PRO A 36 3.60 15.86 -0.80
C PRO A 36 2.30 16.67 -0.80
N SER A 37 1.19 16.09 -0.35
CA SER A 37 -0.13 16.74 -0.24
C SER A 37 -0.80 16.36 1.08
N GLU A 38 -1.69 17.22 1.58
CA GLU A 38 -2.48 16.94 2.80
C GLU A 38 -3.52 15.83 2.60
N ASP A 39 -3.92 15.59 1.33
CA ASP A 39 -4.88 14.56 0.97
C ASP A 39 -4.25 13.16 0.86
N ALA A 40 -2.92 13.07 0.77
CA ALA A 40 -2.19 11.80 0.72
C ALA A 40 -2.28 11.07 2.07
N LYS A 41 -2.88 9.88 2.08
CA LYS A 41 -3.15 9.09 3.29
C LYS A 41 -2.17 7.95 3.50
N GLY A 42 -1.37 7.59 2.50
CA GLY A 42 -0.46 6.45 2.56
C GLY A 42 0.50 6.51 3.75
N LEU A 43 1.21 7.62 3.93
CA LEU A 43 2.11 7.80 5.08
C LEU A 43 1.35 7.82 6.42
N SER A 44 0.16 8.43 6.46
CA SER A 44 -0.68 8.41 7.67
C SER A 44 -1.07 6.98 8.09
N PHE A 45 -1.43 6.12 7.14
CA PHE A 45 -1.69 4.70 7.42
C PHE A 45 -0.42 3.93 7.78
N ALA A 46 0.73 4.25 7.17
CA ALA A 46 2.01 3.65 7.53
C ALA A 46 2.41 3.95 8.97
N ILE A 47 2.25 5.19 9.41
CA ILE A 47 2.48 5.60 10.80
C ILE A 47 1.58 4.81 11.74
N GLN A 48 0.28 4.71 11.44
CA GLN A 48 -0.65 3.94 12.26
C GLN A 48 -0.23 2.46 12.34
N ALA A 49 0.10 1.84 11.21
CA ALA A 49 0.56 0.45 11.18
C ALA A 49 1.80 0.23 12.06
N LEU A 50 2.78 1.14 12.01
CA LEU A 50 3.97 1.11 12.85
C LEU A 50 3.63 1.26 14.34
N LEU A 51 2.72 2.16 14.70
CA LEU A 51 2.26 2.34 16.09
C LEU A 51 1.57 1.08 16.65
N TYR A 52 0.86 0.33 15.80
CA TYR A 52 0.29 -0.98 16.12
C TYR A 52 1.29 -2.14 16.01
N GLN A 53 2.60 -1.85 15.94
CA GLN A 53 3.69 -2.83 15.88
C GLN A 53 3.64 -3.74 14.64
N HIS A 54 3.09 -3.24 13.54
CA HIS A 54 3.23 -3.86 12.23
C HIS A 54 4.49 -3.38 11.52
N THR A 55 5.08 -4.25 10.71
CA THR A 55 6.12 -3.84 9.76
C THR A 55 5.43 -3.33 8.50
N VAL A 56 5.89 -2.21 7.97
CA VAL A 56 5.35 -1.63 6.74
C VAL A 56 6.26 -1.97 5.58
N LEU A 57 5.69 -2.46 4.48
CA LEU A 57 6.35 -2.50 3.17
C LEU A 57 5.71 -1.41 2.31
N PHE A 58 6.39 -0.27 2.19
CA PHE A 58 5.85 0.91 1.53
C PHE A 58 6.28 0.97 0.07
N PHE A 59 5.33 1.16 -0.82
CA PHE A 59 5.55 1.43 -2.24
C PHE A 59 5.14 2.86 -2.52
N ARG A 60 6.11 3.67 -2.97
CA ARG A 60 5.84 5.03 -3.41
C ARG A 60 5.06 4.98 -4.73
N VAL A 61 3.95 5.72 -4.79
CA VAL A 61 3.22 6.02 -6.04
C VAL A 61 3.40 7.50 -6.40
N HIS A 62 3.27 7.84 -7.68
CA HIS A 62 3.37 9.23 -8.14
C HIS A 62 2.19 10.08 -7.65
N GLU A 63 0.99 9.51 -7.70
CA GLU A 63 -0.25 10.15 -7.28
C GLU A 63 -1.21 9.08 -6.71
N GLU A 64 -1.62 9.26 -5.46
CA GLU A 64 -2.53 8.32 -4.77
C GLU A 64 -3.88 8.25 -5.48
N GLY A 65 -4.29 7.05 -5.86
CA GLY A 65 -5.57 6.82 -6.51
C GLY A 65 -5.60 6.99 -8.02
N PHE A 66 -4.52 7.49 -8.64
CA PHE A 66 -4.48 7.77 -10.09
C PHE A 66 -3.36 7.03 -10.84
N SER A 67 -2.26 6.68 -10.17
CA SER A 67 -1.07 6.12 -10.82
C SER A 67 -1.12 4.59 -10.94
N ASP A 68 -2.09 4.06 -11.69
CA ASP A 68 -2.38 2.62 -11.83
C ASP A 68 -1.14 1.74 -12.06
N GLN A 69 -0.21 2.19 -12.92
CA GLN A 69 1.02 1.46 -13.23
C GLN A 69 1.91 1.23 -12.00
N ASP A 70 2.01 2.21 -11.08
CA ASP A 70 2.84 2.09 -9.88
C ASP A 70 2.28 1.02 -8.93
N TYR A 71 0.95 0.90 -8.86
CA TYR A 71 0.28 -0.13 -8.07
C TYR A 71 0.55 -1.52 -8.63
N LEU A 72 0.32 -1.70 -9.95
CA LEU A 72 0.52 -2.99 -10.62
C LEU A 72 1.96 -3.49 -10.51
N GLU A 73 2.95 -2.61 -10.63
CA GLU A 73 4.35 -2.98 -10.47
C GLU A 73 4.68 -3.42 -9.04
N GLY A 74 4.11 -2.77 -8.03
CA GLY A 74 4.22 -3.25 -6.65
C GLY A 74 3.50 -4.59 -6.44
N PHE A 75 2.37 -4.82 -7.11
CA PHE A 75 1.64 -6.09 -7.05
C PHE A 75 2.45 -7.26 -7.62
N ASP A 76 3.22 -7.04 -8.68
CA ASP A 76 4.13 -8.06 -9.23
C ASP A 76 5.20 -8.50 -8.22
N LEU A 77 5.68 -7.59 -7.37
CA LEU A 77 6.57 -7.92 -6.25
C LEU A 77 5.82 -8.66 -5.15
N LEU A 78 4.60 -8.23 -4.82
CA LEU A 78 3.77 -8.88 -3.79
C LEU A 78 3.35 -10.30 -4.18
N ASN A 79 3.16 -10.60 -5.47
CA ASN A 79 2.84 -11.96 -5.93
C ASN A 79 3.96 -12.99 -5.66
N GLN A 80 5.19 -12.53 -5.40
CA GLN A 80 6.34 -13.38 -5.14
C GLN A 80 6.39 -13.78 -3.65
N LYS A 81 5.52 -14.72 -3.25
CA LYS A 81 5.32 -15.14 -1.85
C LYS A 81 6.61 -15.43 -1.06
N GLU A 82 7.60 -16.01 -1.72
CA GLU A 82 8.88 -16.35 -1.11
C GLU A 82 9.65 -15.11 -0.60
N LYS A 83 9.48 -13.97 -1.27
CA LYS A 83 10.11 -12.70 -0.88
C LYS A 83 9.39 -12.02 0.30
N ILE A 84 8.10 -12.29 0.49
CA ILE A 84 7.27 -11.63 1.50
C ILE A 84 6.41 -12.68 2.24
N PRO A 85 7.01 -13.50 3.11
CA PRO A 85 6.34 -14.66 3.69
C PRO A 85 5.27 -14.34 4.76
N SER A 86 5.02 -13.06 5.07
CA SER A 86 4.11 -12.65 6.16
C SER A 86 3.32 -11.39 5.84
N LEU A 87 2.94 -11.22 4.56
CA LEU A 87 1.99 -10.18 4.16
C LEU A 87 0.62 -10.47 4.80
N THR A 88 0.13 -9.54 5.60
CA THR A 88 -1.14 -9.67 6.35
C THR A 88 -2.22 -8.74 5.86
N ALA A 89 -1.83 -7.59 5.30
CA ALA A 89 -2.77 -6.68 4.67
C ALA A 89 -2.10 -5.93 3.52
N LEU A 90 -2.92 -5.53 2.55
CA LEU A 90 -2.60 -4.53 1.54
C LEU A 90 -3.49 -3.32 1.80
N CYS A 91 -2.93 -2.12 1.81
CA CYS A 91 -3.68 -0.89 2.02
C CYS A 91 -3.47 0.05 0.83
N LEU A 92 -4.60 0.41 0.20
CA LEU A 92 -4.65 1.19 -1.04
C LEU A 92 -5.51 2.45 -0.84
N PRO A 93 -5.05 3.42 -0.04
CA PRO A 93 -5.79 4.66 0.13
C PRO A 93 -5.95 5.41 -1.19
N GLY A 94 -7.14 5.97 -1.40
CA GLY A 94 -7.45 6.80 -2.57
C GLY A 94 -7.81 6.01 -3.83
N VAL A 95 -7.72 4.68 -3.79
CA VAL A 95 -7.96 3.83 -4.96
C VAL A 95 -9.42 3.35 -4.98
N GLY A 96 -10.23 3.95 -5.86
CA GLY A 96 -11.58 3.47 -6.20
C GLY A 96 -11.65 2.63 -7.49
N SER A 97 -10.55 2.51 -8.23
CA SER A 97 -10.50 1.80 -9.51
C SER A 97 -10.77 0.30 -9.35
N SER A 98 -11.75 -0.22 -10.09
CA SER A 98 -12.07 -1.66 -10.07
C SER A 98 -10.94 -2.51 -10.62
N GLU A 99 -10.18 -2.02 -11.60
CA GLU A 99 -9.04 -2.74 -12.17
C GLU A 99 -7.97 -2.98 -11.10
N ILE A 100 -7.58 -1.92 -10.37
CA ILE A 100 -6.56 -2.02 -9.32
C ILE A 100 -7.05 -2.84 -8.13
N ILE A 101 -8.29 -2.61 -7.67
CA ILE A 101 -8.85 -3.37 -6.55
C ILE A 101 -8.98 -4.86 -6.90
N ASP A 102 -9.52 -5.19 -8.07
CA ASP A 102 -9.68 -6.59 -8.49
C ASP A 102 -8.33 -7.29 -8.65
N ALA A 103 -7.29 -6.57 -9.09
CA ALA A 103 -5.91 -7.08 -9.17
C ALA A 103 -5.30 -7.46 -7.81
N THR A 104 -5.84 -6.97 -6.68
CA THR A 104 -5.38 -7.39 -5.34
C THR A 104 -5.88 -8.77 -4.92
N THR A 105 -6.95 -9.27 -5.55
CA THR A 105 -7.57 -10.56 -5.23
C THR A 105 -6.59 -11.74 -5.25
N PRO A 106 -5.80 -11.98 -6.32
CA PRO A 106 -4.83 -13.07 -6.34
C PRO A 106 -3.73 -12.92 -5.27
N ILE A 107 -3.34 -11.69 -4.95
CA ILE A 107 -2.33 -11.42 -3.90
C ILE A 107 -2.91 -11.81 -2.53
N CYS A 108 -4.12 -11.35 -2.23
CA CYS A 108 -4.81 -11.65 -0.98
C CYS A 108 -5.03 -13.15 -0.81
N ALA A 109 -5.41 -13.86 -1.88
CA ALA A 109 -5.56 -15.31 -1.86
C ALA A 109 -4.23 -16.04 -1.60
N THR A 110 -3.13 -15.60 -2.26
CA THR A 110 -1.79 -16.20 -2.14
C THR A 110 -1.22 -16.08 -0.72
N HIS A 111 -1.42 -14.92 -0.11
CA HIS A 111 -0.87 -14.58 1.21
C HIS A 111 -1.83 -14.84 2.38
N ARG A 112 -3.12 -15.08 2.09
CA ARG A 112 -4.20 -15.04 3.10
C ARG A 112 -4.23 -13.70 3.83
N SER A 113 -4.01 -12.63 3.09
CA SER A 113 -4.07 -11.25 3.57
C SER A 113 -5.42 -10.61 3.30
N PHE A 114 -5.66 -9.46 3.91
CA PHE A 114 -6.87 -8.66 3.70
C PHE A 114 -6.56 -7.39 2.93
N LEU A 115 -7.53 -6.88 2.17
CA LEU A 115 -7.47 -5.57 1.55
C LEU A 115 -8.05 -4.52 2.52
N ILE A 116 -7.37 -3.39 2.66
CA ILE A 116 -7.80 -2.22 3.42
C ILE A 116 -8.03 -1.08 2.44
N LEU A 117 -9.28 -0.60 2.40
CA LEU A 117 -9.73 0.55 1.64
C LEU A 117 -10.34 1.59 2.59
N THR A 118 -10.41 2.84 2.16
CA THR A 118 -11.26 3.81 2.87
C THR A 118 -12.73 3.60 2.51
N GLU A 119 -13.65 4.16 3.30
CA GLU A 119 -15.07 4.08 3.02
C GLU A 119 -15.43 4.66 1.64
N LYS A 120 -14.80 5.79 1.28
CA LYS A 120 -14.98 6.43 -0.02
C LYS A 120 -14.52 5.52 -1.16
N ASP A 121 -13.32 4.96 -1.04
CA ASP A 121 -12.73 4.07 -2.04
C ASP A 121 -13.61 2.82 -2.28
N LEU A 122 -14.13 2.24 -1.19
CA LEU A 122 -15.05 1.11 -1.26
C LEU A 122 -16.38 1.50 -1.90
N TYR A 123 -16.93 2.67 -1.57
CA TYR A 123 -18.16 3.17 -2.21
C TYR A 123 -17.95 3.30 -3.72
N ASP A 124 -16.88 3.98 -4.13
CA ASP A 124 -16.56 4.22 -5.53
C ASP A 124 -16.42 2.89 -6.30
N TYR A 125 -15.70 1.92 -5.73
CA TYR A 125 -15.55 0.57 -6.29
C TYR A 125 -16.89 -0.15 -6.49
N LEU A 126 -17.80 -0.04 -5.53
CA LEU A 126 -19.09 -0.73 -5.57
C LEU A 126 -20.09 -0.05 -6.52
N THR A 127 -19.99 1.26 -6.74
CA THR A 127 -20.98 2.01 -7.53
C THR A 127 -20.55 2.35 -8.96
N PHE A 128 -19.25 2.45 -9.24
CA PHE A 128 -18.73 2.82 -10.57
C PHE A 128 -18.17 1.63 -11.37
N ARG A 129 -18.48 0.40 -10.94
CA ARG A 129 -18.20 -0.83 -11.71
C ARG A 129 -18.94 -0.80 -13.05
N ASN A 130 -18.23 -0.50 -14.13
CA ASN A 130 -18.70 -0.69 -15.52
C ASN A 130 -17.98 -1.87 -16.16
#